data_AF-A0A482U7T6-F1
#
_entry.id   AF-A0A482U7T6-F1
#
_cell.length_a   1.000
_cell.length_b   1.000
_cell.length_c   1.000
_cell.angle_alpha   90.00
_cell.angle_beta   90.00
_cell.angle_gamma   90.00
#
_symmetry.space_group_name_H-M   'P 1'
#
loop_
_entity.id
_entity.type
_entity.pdbx_description
1 polymer ?
#
loop_
_entity_poly.entity_id
_entity_poly.type
_entity_poly.pdbx_seq_one_letter_code
_entity_poly.pdbx_strand_id
1 'polypeptide(L)'
;MNIDWSTMITAEQKSAAARAALIPQSVTMRQTRLAMLNAGILDDVEAMIATMPGDDGAAARIDWEFARDVRRDWPLVAALGSQLGMSKEQIDDLFIYAGSIAQ
;
A
#
# COMPACT_ATOMS: atom_id res chain seq x y z
N MET A 1 -30.99 -18.88 -21.98
CA MET A 1 -30.18 -17.90 -22.73
C MET A 1 -29.03 -17.51 -21.83
N ASN A 2 -27.80 -17.97 -22.11
CA ASN A 2 -26.63 -17.57 -21.34
C ASN A 2 -26.10 -16.27 -21.94
N ILE A 3 -26.27 -15.17 -21.22
CA ILE A 3 -25.62 -13.91 -21.60
C ILE A 3 -24.13 -14.08 -21.31
N ASP A 4 -23.31 -13.94 -22.34
CA ASP A 4 -21.86 -13.85 -22.19
C ASP A 4 -21.47 -12.41 -21.84
N TRP A 5 -21.35 -12.18 -20.54
CA TRP A 5 -20.99 -10.89 -19.95
C TRP A 5 -19.54 -10.46 -20.25
N SER A 6 -18.68 -11.33 -20.80
CA SER A 6 -17.28 -11.02 -21.07
C SER A 6 -17.08 -9.96 -22.17
N THR A 7 -18.07 -9.81 -23.07
CA THR A 7 -18.07 -8.81 -24.15
C THR A 7 -18.51 -7.41 -23.70
N MET A 8 -19.03 -7.27 -22.48
CA MET A 8 -19.52 -5.99 -21.95
C MET A 8 -18.48 -5.23 -21.12
N ILE A 9 -17.27 -5.78 -20.95
CA ILE A 9 -16.19 -5.11 -20.21
C ILE A 9 -15.43 -4.19 -21.16
N THR A 10 -15.29 -2.91 -20.79
CA THR A 10 -14.56 -1.91 -21.57
C THR A 10 -13.05 -2.14 -21.53
N ALA A 11 -12.32 -1.59 -22.51
CA ALA A 11 -10.85 -1.64 -22.51
C ALA A 11 -10.23 -1.00 -21.25
N GLU A 12 -10.88 0.03 -20.72
CA GLU A 12 -10.50 0.70 -19.47
C GLU A 12 -10.64 -0.23 -18.26
N GLN A 13 -11.77 -0.95 -18.15
CA GLN A 13 -11.98 -1.93 -17.09
C GLN A 13 -10.99 -3.09 -17.18
N LYS A 14 -10.65 -3.55 -18.39
CA LYS A 14 -9.62 -4.57 -18.60
C LYS A 14 -8.23 -4.08 -18.17
N SER A 15 -7.88 -2.83 -18.48
CA SER A 15 -6.62 -2.21 -18.05
C SER A 15 -6.53 -2.07 -16.53
N ALA A 16 -7.61 -1.61 -15.89
CA ALA A 16 -7.69 -1.50 -14.44
C ALA A 16 -7.53 -2.88 -13.74
N ALA A 17 -8.17 -3.93 -14.28
CA ALA A 17 -8.01 -5.28 -13.77
C ALA A 17 -6.58 -5.82 -13.93
N ALA A 18 -5.93 -5.55 -15.08
CA ALA A 18 -4.54 -5.93 -15.31
C ALA A 18 -3.59 -5.22 -14.34
N ARG A 19 -3.79 -3.92 -14.06
CA ARG A 19 -3.03 -3.18 -13.05
C ARG A 19 -3.25 -3.77 -11.65
N ALA A 20 -4.49 -4.07 -11.28
CA ALA A 20 -4.80 -4.65 -9.98
C ALA A 20 -4.10 -5.99 -9.73
N ALA A 21 -3.91 -6.81 -10.76
CA ALA A 21 -3.19 -8.07 -10.68
C ALA A 21 -1.68 -7.92 -10.43
N LEU A 22 -1.11 -6.74 -10.70
CA LEU A 22 0.31 -6.45 -10.45
C LEU A 22 0.58 -5.95 -9.03
N ILE A 23 -0.44 -5.52 -8.29
CA ILE A 23 -0.27 -4.95 -6.95
C ILE A 23 0.04 -6.09 -5.97
N PRO A 24 1.25 -6.13 -5.40
CA PRO A 24 1.57 -7.12 -4.37
C PRO A 24 0.62 -6.95 -3.17
N GLN A 25 0.06 -8.06 -2.69
CA GLN A 25 -0.78 -8.02 -1.48
C GLN A 25 0.04 -7.85 -0.21
N SER A 26 1.34 -8.14 -0.30
CA SER A 26 2.29 -7.89 0.77
C SER A 26 3.69 -7.63 0.21
N VAL A 27 4.46 -6.79 0.89
CA VAL A 27 5.86 -6.49 0.63
C VAL A 27 6.63 -6.50 1.95
N THR A 28 7.93 -6.76 1.93
CA THR A 28 8.73 -6.76 3.17
C THR A 28 8.85 -5.34 3.74
N MET A 29 9.06 -5.20 5.06
CA MET A 29 9.32 -3.88 5.66
C MET A 29 10.51 -3.15 5.03
N ARG A 30 11.56 -3.89 4.64
CA ARG A 30 12.72 -3.32 3.93
C ARG A 30 12.29 -2.69 2.59
N GLN A 31 11.53 -3.42 1.79
CA GLN A 31 11.03 -2.94 0.50
C GLN A 31 10.13 -1.71 0.67
N THR A 32 9.23 -1.71 1.67
CA THR A 32 8.37 -0.57 1.96
C THR A 32 9.18 0.66 2.35
N ARG A 33 10.12 0.55 3.29
CA ARG A 33 10.97 1.67 3.72
C ARG A 33 11.79 2.23 2.57
N LEU A 34 12.37 1.37 1.72
CA LEU A 34 13.11 1.82 0.53
C LEU A 34 12.20 2.50 -0.50
N ALA A 35 10.99 1.99 -0.72
CA ALA A 35 10.03 2.61 -1.61
C ALA A 35 9.61 4.00 -1.12
N MET A 36 9.32 4.13 0.18
CA MET A 36 8.99 5.41 0.81
C MET A 36 10.16 6.38 0.81
N LEU A 37 11.39 5.89 1.02
CA LEU A 37 12.62 6.69 0.94
C LEU A 37 12.80 7.25 -0.47
N ASN A 38 12.66 6.41 -1.50
CA ASN A 38 12.79 6.82 -2.89
C ASN A 38 11.65 7.75 -3.35
N ALA A 39 10.47 7.63 -2.73
CA ALA A 39 9.36 8.55 -2.94
C ALA A 39 9.49 9.86 -2.13
N GLY A 40 10.47 9.96 -1.22
CA GLY A 40 10.70 11.13 -0.39
C GLY A 40 9.68 11.35 0.73
N ILE A 41 8.93 10.30 1.12
CA ILE A 41 7.84 10.38 2.12
C ILE A 41 8.16 9.62 3.41
N LEU A 42 9.33 8.97 3.52
CA LEU A 42 9.65 8.13 4.67
C LEU A 42 9.63 8.92 5.98
N ASP A 43 10.25 10.11 6.00
CA ASP A 43 10.33 10.94 7.21
C ASP A 43 8.93 11.40 7.67
N ASP A 44 8.04 11.74 6.73
CA ASP A 44 6.66 12.12 7.02
C ASP A 44 5.87 10.94 7.63
N VAL A 45 6.04 9.75 7.08
CA VAL A 45 5.43 8.51 7.61
C VAL A 45 5.92 8.24 9.03
N GLU A 46 7.23 8.30 9.27
CA GLU A 46 7.83 8.03 10.59
C GLU A 46 7.37 9.05 11.64
N ALA A 47 7.36 10.34 11.30
CA ALA A 47 6.86 11.40 12.17
C ALA A 47 5.38 11.15 12.54
N MET A 48 4.58 10.74 11.57
CA MET A 48 3.16 10.51 11.78
C MET A 48 2.90 9.33 12.72
N ILE A 49 3.58 8.20 12.50
CA ILE A 49 3.51 7.01 13.39
C ILE A 49 3.93 7.37 14.82
N ALA A 50 4.97 8.21 14.97
CA ALA A 50 5.42 8.66 16.29
C ALA A 50 4.34 9.48 17.02
N THR A 51 3.53 10.26 16.30
CA THR A 51 2.47 11.10 16.88
C THR A 51 1.12 10.43 17.06
N MET A 52 0.93 9.19 16.59
CA MET A 52 -0.36 8.50 16.74
C MET A 52 -0.71 8.26 18.22
N PRO A 53 -1.90 8.68 18.69
CA PRO A 53 -2.30 8.57 20.09
C PRO A 53 -2.88 7.18 20.44
N GLY A 54 -2.96 6.90 21.74
CA GLY A 54 -3.69 5.75 22.28
C GLY A 54 -3.13 4.38 21.91
N ASP A 55 -3.95 3.36 22.08
CA ASP A 55 -3.60 1.96 21.83
C ASP A 55 -3.32 1.71 20.34
N ASP A 56 -4.06 2.37 19.44
CA ASP A 56 -3.84 2.28 17.99
C ASP A 56 -2.45 2.80 17.60
N GLY A 57 -2.00 3.90 18.21
CA GLY A 57 -0.64 4.40 18.00
C GLY A 57 0.43 3.48 18.58
N ALA A 58 0.17 2.85 19.72
CA ALA A 58 1.08 1.86 20.29
C ALA A 58 1.20 0.63 19.37
N ALA A 59 0.07 0.13 18.86
CA ALA A 59 0.03 -0.95 17.89
C ALA A 59 0.78 -0.56 16.61
N ALA A 60 0.53 0.63 16.04
CA ALA A 60 1.22 1.12 14.85
C ALA A 60 2.75 1.18 15.01
N ARG A 61 3.25 1.59 16.19
CA ARG A 61 4.69 1.60 16.48
C ARG A 61 5.27 0.20 16.61
N ILE A 62 4.57 -0.73 17.26
CA ILE A 62 5.00 -2.14 17.36
C ILE A 62 5.06 -2.77 15.96
N ASP A 63 4.01 -2.55 15.20
CA ASP A 63 3.83 -3.01 13.83
C ASP A 63 4.93 -2.49 12.92
N TRP A 64 5.19 -1.18 12.95
CA TRP A 64 6.27 -0.55 12.20
C TRP A 64 7.64 -1.12 12.59
N GLU A 65 7.92 -1.30 13.88
CA GLU A 65 9.23 -1.75 14.33
C GLU A 65 9.48 -3.23 14.04
N PHE A 66 8.50 -4.09 14.26
CA PHE A 66 8.71 -5.54 14.37
C PHE A 66 8.03 -6.40 13.31
N ALA A 67 7.10 -5.85 12.52
CA ALA A 67 6.52 -6.65 11.46
C ALA A 67 7.59 -7.03 10.42
N ARG A 68 7.44 -8.23 9.87
CA ARG A 68 8.29 -8.69 8.78
C ARG A 68 7.83 -8.10 7.44
N ASP A 69 6.52 -8.04 7.26
CA ASP A 69 5.87 -7.73 6.00
C ASP A 69 4.74 -6.71 6.23
N VAL A 70 4.60 -5.78 5.29
CA VAL A 70 3.46 -4.87 5.18
C VAL A 70 2.42 -5.54 4.32
N ARG A 71 1.22 -5.75 4.85
CA ARG A 71 0.07 -6.20 4.05
C ARG A 71 -0.75 -5.01 3.57
N ARG A 72 -1.29 -5.11 2.37
CA ARG A 72 -2.11 -4.05 1.78
C ARG A 72 -3.42 -3.81 2.54
N ASP A 73 -3.91 -4.82 3.28
CA ASP A 73 -5.11 -4.76 4.11
C ASP A 73 -4.85 -4.29 5.55
N TRP A 74 -3.60 -3.94 5.90
CA TRP A 74 -3.25 -3.54 7.25
C TRP A 74 -3.86 -2.19 7.61
N PRO A 75 -4.55 -2.06 8.77
CA PRO A 75 -5.04 -0.78 9.29
C PRO A 75 -4.05 0.39 9.19
N LEU A 76 -2.75 0.16 9.44
CA LEU A 76 -1.73 1.20 9.35
C LEU A 76 -1.63 1.80 7.94
N VAL A 77 -1.72 1.00 6.88
CA VAL A 77 -1.66 1.48 5.49
C VAL A 77 -2.81 2.43 5.19
N ALA A 78 -4.03 2.08 5.63
CA ALA A 78 -5.20 2.94 5.44
C ALA A 78 -5.09 4.24 6.24
N ALA A 79 -4.62 4.17 7.50
CA ALA A 79 -4.41 5.33 8.35
C ALA A 79 -3.37 6.29 7.74
N LEU A 80 -2.20 5.76 7.33
CA LEU A 80 -1.15 6.55 6.70
C LEU A 80 -1.61 7.20 5.40
N GLY A 81 -2.29 6.45 4.54
CA GLY A 81 -2.82 6.95 3.28
C GLY A 81 -3.79 8.11 3.46
N SER A 82 -4.73 7.98 4.42
CA SER A 82 -5.69 9.04 4.73
C SER A 82 -5.02 10.30 5.27
N GLN A 83 -4.03 10.15 6.15
CA GLN A 83 -3.39 11.30 6.80
C GLN A 83 -2.41 12.03 5.88
N LEU A 84 -1.73 11.33 4.97
CA LEU A 84 -0.85 11.91 3.95
C LEU A 84 -1.60 12.40 2.70
N GLY A 85 -2.93 12.22 2.65
CA GLY A 85 -3.73 12.60 1.50
C GLY A 85 -3.41 11.79 0.24
N MET A 86 -2.92 10.56 0.40
CA MET A 86 -2.57 9.68 -0.73
C MET A 86 -3.83 9.07 -1.34
N SER A 87 -3.90 9.10 -2.67
CA SER A 87 -4.94 8.39 -3.41
C SER A 87 -4.69 6.87 -3.36
N LYS A 88 -5.74 6.09 -3.64
CA LYS A 88 -5.62 4.63 -3.73
C LYS A 88 -4.58 4.23 -4.77
N GLU A 89 -4.51 4.95 -5.89
CA GLU A 89 -3.57 4.71 -6.98
C GLU A 89 -2.14 4.97 -6.55
N GLN A 90 -1.89 6.00 -5.74
CA GLN A 90 -0.55 6.29 -5.21
C GLN A 90 -0.09 5.20 -4.23
N ILE A 91 -1.00 4.70 -3.39
CA ILE A 91 -0.71 3.56 -2.52
C ILE A 91 -0.41 2.31 -3.35
N ASP A 92 -1.20 2.05 -4.39
CA ASP A 92 -0.99 0.91 -5.30
C ASP A 92 0.38 1.00 -6.00
N ASP A 93 0.75 2.19 -6.49
CA ASP A 93 2.04 2.43 -7.12
C ASP A 93 3.20 2.22 -6.13
N LEU A 94 3.05 2.63 -4.87
CA LEU A 94 4.04 2.38 -3.84
C LEU A 94 4.24 0.88 -3.58
N PHE A 95 3.17 0.11 -3.53
CA PHE A 95 3.23 -1.35 -3.36
C PHE A 95 3.86 -2.05 -4.57
N ILE A 96 3.48 -1.64 -5.79
CA ILE A 96 4.09 -2.16 -7.02
C ILE A 96 5.59 -1.87 -7.03
N TYR A 97 5.97 -0.63 -6.71
CA TYR A 97 7.38 -0.24 -6.68
C TYR A 97 8.15 -0.99 -5.59
N ALA A 98 7.63 -1.08 -4.37
CA ALA A 98 8.22 -1.84 -3.28
C ALA A 98 8.45 -3.31 -3.67
N GLY A 99 7.46 -3.97 -4.28
CA GLY A 99 7.58 -5.35 -4.74
C GLY A 99 8.64 -5.56 -5.84
N SER A 100 8.98 -4.51 -6.60
CA SER A 100 10.03 -4.56 -7.62
C SER A 100 11.45 -4.46 -7.06
N ILE A 101 11.62 -3.98 -5.82
CA ILE A 101 12.93 -3.83 -5.19
C ILE A 101 13.45 -5.23 -4.81
N ALA A 102 14.62 -5.59 -5.36
CA ALA A 102 15.26 -6.87 -5.09
C ALA A 102 15.48 -7.11 -3.58
N GLN A 103 15.21 -8.34 -3.14
CA GLN A 103 15.31 -8.80 -1.75
C GLN A 103 16.73 -8.65 -1.20
#